data_AF-I1SRS5-F1
#
_entry.id   AF-I1SRS5-F1
#
_cell.length_a   1.000
_cell.length_b   1.000
_cell.length_c   1.000
_cell.angle_alpha   90.00
_cell.angle_beta   90.00
_cell.angle_gamma   90.00
#
_symmetry.space_group_name_H-M   'P 1'
#
loop_
_entity.id
_entity.type
_entity.pdbx_description
1 polymer ?
#
loop_
_entity_poly.entity_id
_entity_poly.type
_entity_poly.pdbx_seq_one_letter_code
_entity_poly.pdbx_strand_id
1 'polypeptide(L)'
;MLFLVFFAGLFSSPTETVGDSYVAGVFEHRVILNPDPRVPVTRHEALQHMTKNLDVYEEQATRAAQQGVDILVFPEDGIHGFNFTRSSISAYLETIPDPQQETWNPCMEPGRHNNTEVLQRLSCIARRNKLYVVANMPDLQPFSSVTQQ
;
A
#
# COMPACT_ATOMS: atom_id res chain seq x y z
N MET A 1 44.68 -35.05 22.64
CA MET A 1 43.37 -34.79 23.27
C MET A 1 42.86 -33.49 22.69
N LEU A 2 41.94 -33.56 21.71
CA LEU A 2 41.42 -32.40 21.00
C LEU A 2 40.09 -32.00 21.66
N PHE A 3 40.02 -30.83 22.29
CA PHE A 3 38.77 -30.32 22.86
C PHE A 3 37.99 -29.57 21.77
N LEU A 4 36.88 -30.15 21.32
CA LEU A 4 35.85 -29.47 20.54
C LEU A 4 34.90 -28.76 21.51
N VAL A 5 34.92 -27.42 21.50
CA VAL A 5 33.98 -26.61 22.26
C VAL A 5 32.75 -26.35 21.38
N PHE A 6 31.63 -27.02 21.66
CA PHE A 6 30.34 -26.70 21.06
C PHE A 6 29.75 -25.47 21.77
N PHE A 7 29.74 -24.33 21.10
CA PHE A 7 28.88 -23.22 21.50
C PHE A 7 27.44 -23.56 21.08
N ALA A 8 26.68 -24.17 21.98
CA ALA A 8 25.23 -24.21 21.89
C ALA A 8 24.70 -22.82 22.23
N GLY A 9 24.76 -21.91 21.26
CA GLY A 9 24.05 -20.63 21.35
C GLY A 9 22.56 -20.92 21.42
N LEU A 10 21.94 -20.67 22.58
CA LEU A 10 20.49 -20.57 22.66
C LEU A 10 20.05 -19.43 21.73
N PHE A 11 19.53 -19.79 20.56
CA PHE A 11 18.73 -18.88 19.76
C PHE A 11 17.41 -18.68 20.51
N SER A 12 17.38 -17.74 21.44
CA SER A 12 16.13 -17.17 21.91
C SER A 12 15.55 -16.40 20.73
N SER A 13 14.60 -17.00 20.01
CA SER A 13 13.67 -16.22 19.18
C SER A 13 13.12 -15.12 20.08
N PRO A 14 13.18 -13.83 19.69
CA PRO A 14 12.49 -12.80 20.43
C PRO A 14 11.02 -13.18 20.44
N THR A 15 10.47 -13.52 21.60
CA THR A 15 9.03 -13.52 21.79
C THR A 15 8.55 -12.12 21.43
N GLU A 16 7.76 -12.01 20.37
CA GLU A 16 7.01 -10.78 20.06
C GLU A 16 6.13 -10.50 21.28
N THR A 17 6.57 -9.58 22.12
CA THR A 17 5.76 -9.03 23.20
C THR A 17 4.65 -8.24 22.52
N VAL A 18 3.40 -8.71 22.61
CA VAL A 18 2.24 -7.89 22.31
C VAL A 18 2.35 -6.66 23.22
N GLY A 19 2.73 -5.52 22.64
CA GLY A 19 2.86 -4.29 23.39
C GLY A 19 1.48 -3.81 23.85
N ASP A 20 1.39 -3.34 25.10
CA ASP A 20 0.16 -2.73 25.63
C ASP A 20 -0.16 -1.39 24.93
N SER A 21 0.79 -0.85 24.14
CA SER A 21 0.69 0.41 23.39
C SER A 21 1.32 0.30 22.00
N TYR A 22 0.89 1.16 21.08
CA TYR A 22 1.49 1.32 19.75
C TYR A 22 1.89 2.77 19.48
N VAL A 23 2.80 2.98 18.54
CA VAL A 23 3.22 4.30 18.03
C VAL A 23 2.54 4.56 16.69
N ALA A 24 1.81 5.66 16.61
CA ALA A 24 1.15 6.12 15.38
C ALA A 24 1.97 7.20 14.68
N GLY A 25 1.95 7.19 13.35
CA GLY A 25 2.44 8.25 12.50
C GLY A 25 1.34 8.76 11.58
N VAL A 26 1.35 10.06 11.31
CA VAL A 26 0.54 10.69 10.26
C VAL A 26 1.48 11.48 9.37
N PHE A 27 1.23 11.45 8.05
CA PHE A 27 2.04 12.21 7.10
C PHE A 27 1.18 13.22 6.35
N GLU A 28 1.54 14.50 6.47
CA GLU A 28 0.97 15.56 5.62
C GLU A 28 1.69 15.56 4.27
N HIS A 29 1.01 15.12 3.22
CA HIS A 29 1.60 14.98 1.89
C HIS A 29 1.39 16.22 1.03
N ARG A 30 2.48 16.74 0.46
CA ARG A 30 2.41 17.71 -0.64
C ARG A 30 2.20 16.96 -1.96
N VAL A 31 0.93 16.70 -2.27
CA VAL A 31 0.52 15.90 -3.43
C VAL A 31 1.10 16.45 -4.73
N ILE A 32 1.71 15.58 -5.52
CA ILE A 32 2.10 15.86 -6.90
C ILE A 32 0.82 15.73 -7.73
N LEU A 33 0.23 16.84 -8.14
CA LEU A 33 -1.06 16.88 -8.84
C LEU A 33 -0.91 16.67 -10.35
N ASN A 34 -1.95 16.09 -10.96
CA ASN A 34 -2.18 16.21 -12.40
C ASN A 34 -2.63 17.65 -12.69
N PRO A 35 -1.96 18.41 -13.58
CA PRO A 35 -2.36 19.78 -13.91
C PRO A 35 -3.74 19.87 -14.57
N ASP A 36 -4.18 18.82 -15.27
CA ASP A 36 -5.42 18.79 -16.05
C ASP A 36 -6.31 17.61 -15.64
N PRO A 37 -6.81 17.55 -14.38
CA PRO A 37 -7.49 16.36 -13.82
C PRO A 37 -8.83 16.04 -14.50
N ARG A 38 -9.37 16.95 -15.32
CA ARG A 38 -10.61 16.74 -16.09
C ARG A 38 -10.37 16.14 -17.47
N VAL A 39 -9.13 16.06 -17.93
CA VAL A 39 -8.76 15.45 -19.21
C VAL A 39 -8.48 13.96 -18.97
N PRO A 40 -9.19 13.04 -19.63
CA PRO A 40 -8.89 11.61 -19.54
C PRO A 40 -7.47 11.30 -20.04
N VAL A 41 -6.81 10.40 -19.32
CA VAL A 41 -5.47 9.90 -19.66
C VAL A 41 -5.51 8.39 -19.82
N THR A 42 -4.45 7.81 -20.37
CA THR A 42 -4.29 6.35 -20.42
C THR A 42 -3.98 5.79 -19.02
N ARG A 43 -4.25 4.50 -18.81
CA ARG A 43 -3.85 3.79 -17.58
C ARG A 43 -2.35 3.90 -17.31
N HIS A 44 -1.52 3.84 -18.34
CA HIS A 44 -0.07 3.96 -18.21
C HIS A 44 0.33 5.34 -17.66
N GLU A 45 -0.25 6.42 -18.20
CA GLU A 45 0.01 7.79 -17.72
C GLU A 45 -0.50 7.99 -16.28
N ALA A 46 -1.68 7.46 -15.95
CA ALA A 46 -2.23 7.50 -14.59
C ALA A 46 -1.30 6.76 -13.59
N LEU A 47 -0.80 5.58 -13.95
CA LEU A 47 0.16 4.83 -13.14
C LEU A 47 1.48 5.59 -12.97
N GLN A 48 2.02 6.20 -14.04
CA GLN A 48 3.23 7.03 -13.94
C GLN A 48 3.04 8.21 -13.01
N HIS A 49 1.85 8.81 -13.00
CA HIS A 49 1.51 9.90 -12.09
C HIS A 49 1.40 9.42 -10.65
N MET A 50 0.61 8.38 -10.38
CA MET A 50 0.45 7.81 -9.03
C MET A 50 1.77 7.29 -8.44
N THR A 51 2.63 6.70 -9.28
CA THR A 51 3.97 6.21 -8.87
C THR A 51 4.79 7.33 -8.23
N LYS A 52 4.74 8.55 -8.76
CA LYS A 52 5.49 9.69 -8.18
C LYS A 52 5.06 9.99 -6.74
N ASN A 53 3.78 9.87 -6.43
CA ASN A 53 3.27 10.06 -5.07
C ASN A 53 3.61 8.85 -4.18
N LEU A 54 3.53 7.62 -4.71
CA LEU A 54 3.89 6.40 -3.99
C LEU A 54 5.38 6.32 -3.66
N ASP A 55 6.26 6.88 -4.49
CA ASP A 55 7.69 6.99 -4.21
C ASP A 55 7.93 7.81 -2.93
N VAL A 56 7.18 8.91 -2.75
CA VAL A 56 7.20 9.70 -1.50
C VAL A 56 6.65 8.89 -0.33
N TYR A 57 5.56 8.13 -0.53
CA TYR A 57 4.99 7.29 0.51
C TYR A 57 5.98 6.23 1.00
N GLU A 58 6.70 5.57 0.09
CA GLU A 58 7.71 4.56 0.47
C GLU A 58 8.84 5.19 1.27
N GLU A 59 9.33 6.37 0.86
CA GLU A 59 10.34 7.11 1.62
C GLU A 59 9.88 7.43 3.05
N GLN A 60 8.64 7.93 3.20
CA GLN A 60 8.12 8.26 4.52
C GLN A 60 7.81 7.03 5.36
N ALA A 61 7.35 5.93 4.75
CA ALA A 61 7.15 4.66 5.45
C ALA A 61 8.48 4.11 5.98
N THR A 62 9.56 4.21 5.21
CA THR A 62 10.90 3.82 5.67
C THR A 62 11.37 4.70 6.84
N ARG A 63 11.14 6.01 6.78
CA ARG A 63 11.47 6.92 7.90
C ARG A 63 10.64 6.68 9.14
N ALA A 64 9.36 6.37 8.98
CA ALA A 64 8.45 6.05 10.09
C ALA A 64 8.87 4.73 10.76
N ALA A 65 9.19 3.71 9.97
CA ALA A 65 9.69 2.44 10.49
C ALA A 65 10.99 2.57 11.27
N GLN A 66 11.92 3.43 10.81
CA GLN A 66 13.15 3.76 11.55
C GLN A 66 12.89 4.43 12.91
N GLN A 67 11.73 5.08 13.07
CA GLN A 67 11.30 5.71 14.32
C GLN A 67 10.44 4.78 15.19
N GLY A 68 10.26 3.51 14.80
CA GLY A 68 9.45 2.55 15.54
C GLY A 68 7.95 2.83 15.47
N VAL A 69 7.47 3.49 14.40
CA VAL A 69 6.04 3.64 14.13
C VAL A 69 5.45 2.28 13.74
N ASP A 70 4.31 1.92 14.35
CA ASP A 70 3.59 0.68 14.07
C ASP A 70 2.55 0.86 12.96
N ILE A 71 1.90 2.03 12.92
CA ILE A 71 0.88 2.39 11.93
C ILE A 71 1.12 3.79 11.36
N LEU A 72 1.15 3.91 10.05
CA LEU A 72 1.32 5.17 9.33
C LEU A 72 0.09 5.47 8.48
N VAL A 73 -0.50 6.64 8.71
CA VAL A 73 -1.67 7.11 7.99
C VAL A 73 -1.27 8.19 6.97
N PHE A 74 -1.66 7.94 5.73
CA PHE A 74 -1.54 8.87 4.60
C PHE A 74 -2.86 9.60 4.34
N PRO A 75 -2.84 10.78 3.71
CA PRO A 75 -4.03 11.60 3.52
C PRO A 75 -4.96 11.04 2.43
N GLU A 76 -6.21 11.51 2.46
CA GLU A 76 -7.16 11.40 1.35
C GLU A 76 -6.59 12.00 0.07
N ASP A 77 -6.92 11.40 -1.09
CA ASP A 77 -6.48 11.84 -2.41
C ASP A 77 -4.96 11.94 -2.61
N GLY A 78 -4.14 11.47 -1.68
CA GLY A 78 -2.69 11.71 -1.73
C GLY A 78 -1.95 10.92 -2.81
N ILE A 79 -2.58 9.90 -3.41
CA ILE A 79 -2.00 9.10 -4.49
C ILE A 79 -2.28 9.71 -5.87
N HIS A 80 -3.53 10.16 -6.11
CA HIS A 80 -4.00 10.59 -7.44
C HIS A 80 -4.42 12.06 -7.51
N GLY A 81 -4.57 12.75 -6.39
CA GLY A 81 -5.10 14.11 -6.32
C GLY A 81 -6.62 14.18 -6.50
N PHE A 82 -7.13 15.37 -6.78
CA PHE A 82 -8.57 15.67 -6.77
C PHE A 82 -9.03 16.38 -8.06
N ASN A 83 -10.31 16.77 -8.12
CA ASN A 83 -10.95 17.50 -9.24
C ASN A 83 -11.17 16.70 -10.55
N PHE A 84 -11.29 15.38 -10.46
CA PHE A 84 -11.64 14.54 -11.61
C PHE A 84 -13.14 14.60 -11.97
N THR A 85 -13.46 14.20 -13.20
CA THR A 85 -14.80 13.76 -13.60
C THR A 85 -14.89 12.24 -13.54
N ARG A 86 -16.10 11.67 -13.67
CA ARG A 86 -16.28 10.21 -13.76
C ARG A 86 -15.48 9.59 -14.90
N SER A 87 -15.35 10.27 -16.03
CA SER A 87 -14.60 9.75 -17.17
C SER A 87 -13.09 9.92 -16.97
N SER A 88 -12.63 11.03 -16.42
CA SER A 88 -11.18 11.28 -16.29
C SER A 88 -10.53 10.50 -15.13
N ILE A 89 -11.27 10.16 -14.07
CA ILE A 89 -10.74 9.32 -12.98
C ILE A 89 -10.58 7.85 -13.38
N SER A 90 -11.25 7.39 -14.46
CA SER A 90 -11.35 5.97 -14.79
C SER A 90 -9.99 5.25 -14.90
N ALA A 91 -8.97 5.92 -15.42
CA ALA A 91 -7.62 5.36 -15.55
C ALA A 91 -6.87 5.18 -14.20
N TYR A 92 -7.33 5.85 -13.14
CA TYR A 92 -6.74 5.81 -11.80
C TYR A 92 -7.32 4.72 -10.90
N LEU A 93 -8.47 4.15 -11.28
CA LEU A 93 -9.17 3.17 -10.45
C LEU A 93 -8.53 1.78 -10.51
N GLU A 94 -8.62 1.03 -9.42
CA GLU A 94 -8.37 -0.42 -9.35
C GLU A 94 -9.60 -1.09 -8.75
N THR A 95 -9.81 -2.38 -9.00
CA THR A 95 -10.82 -3.13 -8.24
C THR A 95 -10.18 -3.62 -6.95
N ILE A 96 -10.70 -3.17 -5.81
CA ILE A 96 -10.25 -3.60 -4.49
C ILE A 96 -11.12 -4.78 -4.04
N PRO A 97 -10.56 -5.99 -3.85
CA PRO A 97 -11.34 -7.14 -3.42
C PRO A 97 -11.75 -7.04 -1.94
N ASP A 98 -12.84 -7.71 -1.60
CA ASP A 98 -13.32 -7.81 -0.21
C ASP A 98 -12.37 -8.70 0.61
N PRO A 99 -11.67 -8.18 1.64
CA PRO A 99 -10.75 -8.95 2.46
C PRO A 99 -11.45 -10.04 3.30
N GLN A 100 -12.79 -10.05 3.40
CA GLN A 100 -13.54 -11.13 4.05
C GLN A 100 -13.78 -12.32 3.12
N GLN A 101 -13.71 -12.12 1.81
CA GLN A 101 -13.97 -13.16 0.81
C GLN A 101 -12.69 -13.89 0.39
N GLU A 102 -11.53 -13.25 0.54
CA GLU A 102 -10.26 -13.88 0.24
C GLU A 102 -9.10 -13.41 1.12
N THR A 103 -8.12 -14.31 1.32
CA THR A 103 -6.82 -13.96 1.85
C THR A 103 -5.84 -13.77 0.68
N TRP A 104 -5.33 -12.55 0.53
CA TRP A 104 -4.40 -12.20 -0.54
C TRP A 104 -3.36 -11.19 -0.04
N ASN A 105 -2.10 -11.43 -0.37
CA ASN A 105 -1.03 -10.45 -0.20
C ASN A 105 -0.57 -9.94 -1.59
N PRO A 106 -0.99 -8.74 -2.01
CA PRO A 106 -0.62 -8.21 -3.33
C PRO A 106 0.89 -8.15 -3.60
N CYS A 107 1.71 -7.94 -2.57
CA CYS A 107 3.17 -7.93 -2.73
C CYS A 107 3.77 -9.32 -3.02
N MET A 108 3.17 -10.38 -2.48
CA MET A 108 3.65 -11.76 -2.62
C MET A 108 3.03 -12.49 -3.82
N GLU A 109 1.81 -12.12 -4.19
CA GLU A 109 1.03 -12.76 -5.25
C GLU A 109 0.55 -11.72 -6.28
N PRO A 110 1.45 -10.99 -6.96
CA PRO A 110 1.07 -9.85 -7.81
C PRO A 110 0.30 -10.24 -9.07
N GLY A 111 0.35 -11.52 -9.47
CA GLY A 111 -0.38 -12.03 -10.64
C GLY A 111 -1.78 -12.57 -10.34
N ARG A 112 -2.26 -12.48 -9.09
CA ARG A 112 -3.58 -13.04 -8.72
C ARG A 112 -4.73 -12.23 -9.31
N HIS A 113 -4.59 -10.91 -9.33
CA HIS A 113 -5.56 -9.97 -9.89
C HIS A 113 -4.87 -9.03 -10.87
N ASN A 114 -5.52 -8.77 -12.00
CA ASN A 114 -5.00 -7.85 -13.01
C ASN A 114 -5.27 -6.39 -12.60
N ASN A 115 -4.44 -5.47 -13.09
CA ASN A 115 -4.59 -4.02 -12.88
C ASN A 115 -4.62 -3.62 -11.40
N THR A 116 -3.70 -4.18 -10.60
CA THR A 116 -3.59 -3.94 -9.15
C THR A 116 -2.23 -3.37 -8.76
N GLU A 117 -1.57 -2.63 -9.66
CA GLU A 117 -0.20 -2.14 -9.48
C GLU A 117 -0.04 -1.25 -8.23
N VAL A 118 -1.04 -0.42 -7.93
CA VAL A 118 -1.01 0.47 -6.77
C VAL A 118 -1.29 -0.31 -5.47
N LEU A 119 -2.27 -1.24 -5.46
CA LEU A 119 -2.46 -2.16 -4.33
C LEU A 119 -1.21 -2.99 -4.04
N GLN A 120 -0.55 -3.50 -5.10
CA GLN A 120 0.72 -4.20 -4.99
C GLN A 120 1.79 -3.30 -4.35
N ARG A 121 1.91 -2.04 -4.80
CA ARG A 121 2.92 -1.13 -4.28
C ARG A 121 2.68 -0.81 -2.80
N LEU A 122 1.45 -0.48 -2.40
CA LEU A 122 1.08 -0.22 -1.01
C LEU A 122 1.34 -1.44 -0.12
N SER A 123 0.96 -2.64 -0.58
CA SER A 123 1.23 -3.91 0.13
C SER A 123 2.74 -4.13 0.33
N CYS A 124 3.56 -3.83 -0.68
CA CYS A 124 5.00 -3.95 -0.57
C CYS A 124 5.62 -2.90 0.37
N ILE A 125 5.12 -1.66 0.36
CA ILE A 125 5.56 -0.62 1.31
C ILE A 125 5.31 -1.09 2.74
N ALA A 126 4.10 -1.57 3.04
CA ALA A 126 3.76 -2.11 4.37
C ALA A 126 4.66 -3.29 4.76
N ARG A 127 4.80 -4.28 3.86
CA ARG A 127 5.56 -5.51 4.12
C ARG A 127 7.06 -5.25 4.33
N ARG A 128 7.69 -4.45 3.47
CA ARG A 128 9.14 -4.15 3.55
C ARG A 128 9.51 -3.39 4.82
N ASN A 129 8.63 -2.49 5.24
CA ASN A 129 8.84 -1.63 6.40
C ASN A 129 8.27 -2.22 7.71
N LYS A 130 7.62 -3.40 7.65
CA LYS A 130 6.96 -4.06 8.79
C LYS A 130 6.01 -3.12 9.53
N LEU A 131 5.15 -2.44 8.78
CA LEU A 131 4.34 -1.33 9.28
C LEU A 131 2.91 -1.44 8.72
N TYR A 132 1.90 -1.11 9.52
CA TYR A 132 0.53 -0.97 9.04
C TYR A 132 0.39 0.33 8.25
N VAL A 133 -0.01 0.23 6.98
CA VAL A 133 -0.19 1.41 6.11
C VAL A 133 -1.68 1.65 5.92
N VAL A 134 -2.12 2.87 6.22
CA VAL A 134 -3.46 3.35 5.87
C VAL A 134 -3.31 4.36 4.75
N ALA A 135 -3.93 4.07 3.61
CA ALA A 135 -3.93 4.94 2.45
C ALA A 135 -5.33 4.99 1.83
N ASN A 136 -5.65 6.11 1.22
CA ASN A 136 -6.87 6.30 0.43
C ASN A 136 -6.58 6.03 -1.05
N MET A 137 -7.47 5.27 -1.70
CA MET A 137 -7.38 4.87 -3.11
C MET A 137 -8.79 4.81 -3.71
N PRO A 138 -8.97 5.18 -4.98
CA PRO A 138 -10.27 5.16 -5.62
C PRO A 138 -10.52 3.77 -6.23
N ASP A 139 -11.69 3.21 -5.93
CA ASP A 139 -12.08 1.86 -6.31
C ASP A 139 -13.04 1.86 -7.53
N LEU A 140 -12.96 0.80 -8.34
CA LEU A 140 -13.95 0.47 -9.37
C LEU A 140 -14.55 -0.91 -9.10
N GLN A 141 -15.83 -0.92 -8.75
CA GLN A 141 -16.63 -2.14 -8.72
C GLN A 141 -17.42 -2.28 -10.03
N PRO A 142 -17.04 -3.18 -10.94
CA PRO A 142 -17.80 -3.42 -12.16
C PRO A 142 -19.17 -4.02 -11.81
N PHE A 143 -20.24 -3.42 -12.33
CA PHE A 143 -21.59 -3.97 -12.21
C PHE A 143 -21.98 -4.66 -13.53
N SER A 144 -22.43 -5.91 -13.45
CA SER A 144 -23.09 -6.60 -14.54
C SER A 144 -24.57 -6.84 -14.21
N SER A 145 -25.47 -6.40 -15.08
CA SER A 145 -26.92 -6.51 -14.88
C SER A 145 -27.49 -7.92 -15.13
N VAL A 146 -26.64 -8.94 -15.28
CA VAL A 146 -27.05 -10.28 -15.77
C VAL A 146 -27.45 -11.23 -14.64
N THR A 147 -27.24 -10.88 -13.36
CA THR A 147 -27.54 -11.77 -12.23
C THR A 147 -28.39 -11.07 -11.16
N GLN A 148 -29.56 -10.57 -11.56
CA GLN A 148 -30.68 -10.35 -10.65
C GLN A 148 -31.94 -10.95 -11.28
N GLN A 149 -32.04 -12.28 -11.26
CA GLN A 149 -33.28 -13.00 -11.50
C GLN A 149 -33.38 -14.20 -10.56
#